data_AF-A0A3S3S3V7-F1
#
_entry.id   AF-A0A3S3S3V7-F1
#
_cell.length_a   1.000
_cell.length_b   1.000
_cell.length_c   1.000
_cell.angle_alpha   90.00
_cell.angle_beta   90.00
_cell.angle_gamma   90.00
#
_symmetry.space_group_name_H-M   'P 1'
#
loop_
_entity.id
_entity.type
_entity.pdbx_description
1 polymer ?
#
loop_
_entity_poly.entity_id
_entity_poly.type
_entity_poly.pdbx_seq_one_letter_code
_entity_poly.pdbx_strand_id
1 'polypeptide(L)'
;MSAKTKPCPFDDRPAPAEWAEMRGGPQNFHLPLGGMPVTSKCSFYISGAEFFRLYDAVQYANSCGRLMNAELTISFDGSDARSQDFFRSFLARYRAWCEYRQIPCVYIYVWERPPNTRLHAHLQLHIPDNTQGKAVAWVRRTLDCIDPTSGDRLVADKKLAVRKAIDVVSQWAWFRYIVKGINPRLGNESVADTEIYRFARHFGIKGVAQGIIPFKRTGRSLQISDRAQRLAMKRGEFHRVGIFDWDSTFEEAWSDFWYRQFLARKERAAPSAISSLF
;
A
#
# COMPACT_ATOMS: atom_id res chain seq x y z
N MET A 1 52.65 -10.00 0.34
CA MET A 1 52.22 -9.32 1.58
C MET A 1 50.69 -9.39 1.64
N SER A 2 50.15 -10.22 2.53
CA SER A 2 48.70 -10.49 2.65
C SER A 2 48.14 -9.66 3.80
N ALA A 3 47.24 -8.72 3.51
CA ALA A 3 46.55 -7.93 4.53
C ALA A 3 45.38 -8.73 5.10
N LYS A 4 45.46 -9.11 6.39
CA LYS A 4 44.35 -9.71 7.15
C LYS A 4 43.43 -8.59 7.65
N THR A 5 42.19 -8.55 7.18
CA THR A 5 41.13 -7.72 7.76
C THR A 5 40.55 -8.40 9.00
N LYS A 6 40.58 -7.70 10.14
CA LYS A 6 39.93 -8.15 11.39
C LYS A 6 38.40 -7.96 11.28
N PRO A 7 37.58 -8.91 11.76
CA PRO A 7 36.13 -8.71 11.85
C PRO A 7 35.79 -7.70 12.97
N CYS A 8 34.80 -6.86 12.71
CA CYS A 8 34.19 -5.96 13.69
C CYS A 8 33.41 -6.78 14.74
N PRO A 9 33.51 -6.48 16.03
CA PRO A 9 32.70 -7.15 17.05
C PRO A 9 31.24 -6.71 16.91
N PHE A 10 30.33 -7.68 16.88
CA PHE A 10 28.91 -7.43 17.09
C PHE A 10 28.71 -6.95 18.53
N ASP A 11 27.92 -5.90 18.68
CA ASP A 11 27.53 -5.35 19.96
C ASP A 11 26.43 -6.23 20.56
N ASP A 12 26.80 -7.13 21.47
CA ASP A 12 25.91 -8.08 22.16
C ASP A 12 25.14 -7.45 23.34
N ARG A 13 24.94 -6.13 23.34
CA ARG A 13 24.14 -5.47 24.38
C ARG A 13 22.66 -5.88 24.24
N PRO A 14 22.02 -6.37 25.32
CA PRO A 14 20.58 -6.61 25.30
C PRO A 14 19.84 -5.28 25.07
N ALA A 15 18.70 -5.36 24.38
CA ALA A 15 17.86 -4.20 24.10
C ALA A 15 17.49 -3.45 25.40
N PRO A 16 17.36 -2.11 25.36
CA PRO A 16 17.04 -1.30 26.55
C PRO A 16 15.78 -1.81 27.25
N ALA A 17 15.82 -1.85 28.59
CA ALA A 17 14.72 -2.37 29.44
C ALA A 17 13.37 -1.67 29.20
N GLU A 18 13.39 -0.46 28.64
CA GLU A 18 12.24 0.35 28.21
C GLU A 18 11.37 -0.35 27.15
N TRP A 19 11.90 -1.39 26.48
CA TRP A 19 11.20 -2.18 25.46
C TRP A 19 10.43 -3.37 26.05
N ALA A 20 10.54 -3.62 27.36
CA ALA A 20 9.86 -4.71 28.05
C ALA A 20 8.39 -4.40 28.37
N GLU A 21 8.00 -3.13 28.51
CA GLU A 21 6.63 -2.73 28.89
C GLU A 21 5.61 -2.84 27.74
N MET A 22 6.03 -3.03 26.49
CA MET A 22 5.12 -3.20 25.35
C MET A 22 4.66 -4.65 25.12
N ARG A 23 5.01 -5.59 26.00
CA ARG A 23 4.57 -6.99 25.93
C ARG A 23 3.50 -7.29 26.98
N GLY A 24 2.29 -6.76 26.75
CA GLY A 24 1.09 -7.21 27.45
C GLY A 24 0.85 -8.70 27.19
N GLY A 25 0.76 -9.46 28.29
CA GLY A 25 0.49 -10.89 28.35
C GLY A 25 -0.96 -11.29 28.03
N PRO A 26 -1.34 -12.57 28.26
CA PRO A 26 -2.26 -13.30 27.39
C PRO A 26 -3.71 -13.41 27.89
N GLN A 27 -4.58 -13.84 26.95
CA GLN A 27 -5.96 -14.35 27.07
C GLN A 27 -7.12 -13.33 27.04
N ASN A 28 -7.72 -13.09 25.87
CA ASN A 28 -8.87 -13.87 25.37
C ASN A 28 -9.50 -13.21 24.12
N PHE A 29 -10.02 -14.07 23.25
CA PHE A 29 -10.55 -13.80 21.92
C PHE A 29 -11.73 -12.81 21.92
N HIS A 30 -11.54 -11.69 21.23
CA HIS A 30 -12.57 -11.04 20.41
C HIS A 30 -11.86 -10.40 19.22
N LEU A 31 -12.34 -10.68 18.00
CA LEU A 31 -11.74 -10.19 16.75
C LEU A 31 -12.42 -8.88 16.27
N PRO A 32 -11.87 -7.70 16.60
CA PRO A 32 -11.96 -6.52 15.74
C PRO A 32 -10.56 -6.26 15.17
N LEU A 33 -10.32 -6.70 13.94
CA LEU A 33 -8.99 -6.62 13.28
C LEU A 33 -8.49 -5.18 12.99
N GLY A 34 -9.22 -4.15 13.44
CA GLY A 34 -8.77 -2.76 13.45
C GLY A 34 -7.86 -2.45 14.65
N GLY A 35 -6.67 -3.04 14.70
CA GLY A 35 -5.73 -2.76 15.80
C GLY A 35 -4.50 -3.65 15.92
N MET A 36 -4.36 -4.69 15.08
CA MET A 36 -3.22 -5.61 15.17
C MET A 36 -1.87 -4.88 14.96
N PRO A 37 -0.95 -4.89 15.96
CA PRO A 37 0.38 -4.33 15.79
C PRO A 37 1.11 -5.10 14.68
N VAL A 38 1.60 -4.36 13.68
CA VAL A 38 2.51 -4.91 12.66
C VAL A 38 3.87 -5.06 13.31
N THR A 39 4.08 -6.16 14.02
CA THR A 39 5.45 -6.55 14.36
C THR A 39 6.17 -6.81 13.04
N SER A 40 7.38 -6.26 12.88
CA SER A 40 8.24 -6.42 11.70
C SER A 40 8.76 -7.87 11.60
N LYS A 41 7.84 -8.82 11.45
CA LYS A 41 8.17 -10.22 11.23
C LYS A 41 8.48 -10.40 9.75
N CYS A 42 9.67 -10.90 9.50
CA CYS A 42 10.02 -11.56 8.24
C CYS A 42 8.84 -12.41 7.76
N SER A 43 8.24 -12.06 6.62
CA SER A 43 7.06 -12.76 6.10
C SER A 43 7.28 -13.20 4.66
N PHE A 44 6.70 -14.33 4.28
CA PHE A 44 6.59 -14.79 2.88
C PHE A 44 5.36 -14.23 2.17
N TYR A 45 4.38 -13.80 2.96
CA TYR A 45 3.04 -13.45 2.51
C TYR A 45 2.59 -12.11 3.09
N ILE A 46 1.62 -11.49 2.42
CA ILE A 46 0.82 -10.38 2.96
C ILE A 46 -0.20 -11.01 3.92
N SER A 47 -0.18 -10.57 5.18
CA SER A 47 -1.18 -10.98 6.17
C SER A 47 -2.56 -10.38 5.87
N GLY A 48 -3.63 -10.97 6.43
CA GLY A 48 -4.98 -10.42 6.25
C GLY A 48 -5.11 -8.99 6.77
N ALA A 49 -4.49 -8.69 7.90
CA ALA A 49 -4.45 -7.32 8.44
C ALA A 49 -3.74 -6.33 7.50
N GLU A 50 -2.67 -6.74 6.82
CA GLU A 50 -2.03 -5.90 5.80
C GLU A 50 -2.92 -5.72 4.57
N PHE A 51 -3.53 -6.79 4.07
CA PHE A 51 -4.46 -6.75 2.95
C PHE A 51 -5.60 -5.76 3.21
N PHE A 52 -6.36 -5.95 4.29
CA PHE A 52 -7.51 -5.09 4.61
C PHE A 52 -7.11 -3.64 4.86
N ARG A 53 -5.94 -3.39 5.48
CA ARG A 53 -5.44 -2.02 5.64
C ARG A 53 -5.13 -1.33 4.33
N LEU A 54 -4.69 -2.05 3.29
CA LEU A 54 -4.50 -1.48 1.97
C LEU A 54 -5.84 -1.31 1.26
N TYR A 55 -6.69 -2.34 1.32
CA TYR A 55 -8.00 -2.37 0.70
C TYR A 55 -8.90 -1.23 1.19
N ASP A 56 -9.08 -1.09 2.51
CA ASP A 56 -9.85 0.00 3.13
C ASP A 56 -9.28 1.37 2.76
N ALA A 57 -7.96 1.47 2.60
CA ALA A 57 -7.31 2.72 2.23
C ALA A 57 -7.59 3.11 0.77
N VAL A 58 -7.67 2.14 -0.14
CA VAL A 58 -8.09 2.36 -1.52
C VAL A 58 -9.57 2.72 -1.58
N GLN A 59 -10.44 2.02 -0.85
CA GLN A 59 -11.85 2.38 -0.75
C GLN A 59 -12.06 3.80 -0.22
N TYR A 60 -11.33 4.18 0.83
CA TYR A 60 -11.39 5.52 1.37
C TYR A 60 -10.80 6.57 0.41
N ALA A 61 -9.78 6.24 -0.37
CA ALA A 61 -9.31 7.10 -1.45
C ALA A 61 -10.43 7.35 -2.48
N ASN A 62 -11.14 6.28 -2.88
CA ASN A 62 -12.25 6.35 -3.83
C ASN A 62 -13.41 7.19 -3.29
N SER A 63 -13.76 7.06 -2.00
CA SER A 63 -14.82 7.85 -1.37
C SER A 63 -14.50 9.35 -1.29
N CYS A 64 -13.22 9.70 -1.43
CA CYS A 64 -12.71 11.07 -1.50
C CYS A 64 -12.50 11.55 -2.95
N GLY A 65 -12.87 10.77 -3.96
CA GLY A 65 -12.64 11.08 -5.38
C GLY A 65 -11.18 10.97 -5.82
N ARG A 66 -10.33 10.29 -5.04
CA ARG A 66 -8.88 10.20 -5.24
C ARG A 66 -8.49 8.84 -5.80
N LEU A 67 -9.00 8.52 -6.99
CA LEU A 67 -8.67 7.30 -7.69
C LEU A 67 -7.18 7.25 -8.04
N MET A 68 -6.52 6.15 -7.72
CA MET A 68 -5.11 5.93 -8.00
C MET A 68 -4.93 5.50 -9.46
N ASN A 69 -4.48 6.45 -10.28
CA ASN A 69 -4.36 6.34 -11.74
C ASN A 69 -2.92 6.13 -12.22
N ALA A 70 -1.96 6.01 -11.31
CA ALA A 70 -0.57 5.80 -11.64
C ALA A 70 0.03 4.62 -10.88
N GLU A 71 0.92 3.93 -11.57
CA GLU A 71 1.51 2.65 -11.19
C GLU A 71 3.03 2.80 -11.30
N LEU A 72 3.75 2.67 -10.19
CA LEU A 72 5.21 2.73 -10.18
C LEU A 72 5.77 1.39 -9.68
N THR A 73 6.68 0.80 -10.44
CA THR A 73 7.50 -0.33 -10.01
C THR A 73 8.95 0.10 -9.96
N ILE A 74 9.64 -0.19 -8.86
CA ILE A 74 11.08 0.04 -8.68
C ILE A 74 11.72 -1.28 -8.30
N SER A 75 12.68 -1.75 -9.09
CA SER A 75 13.46 -2.97 -8.85
C SER A 75 14.88 -2.60 -8.40
N PHE A 76 15.40 -3.35 -7.42
CA PHE A 76 16.66 -3.04 -6.74
C PHE A 76 17.71 -4.15 -6.92
N ASP A 77 18.96 -3.76 -7.12
CA ASP A 77 20.14 -4.65 -7.21
C ASP A 77 21.03 -4.61 -5.95
N GLY A 78 20.65 -3.83 -4.93
CA GLY A 78 21.42 -3.68 -3.70
C GLY A 78 20.85 -4.43 -2.49
N SER A 79 21.47 -4.19 -1.33
CA SER A 79 20.99 -4.75 -0.06
C SER A 79 19.61 -4.23 0.34
N ASP A 80 18.91 -5.00 1.19
CA ASP A 80 17.60 -4.67 1.73
C ASP A 80 17.59 -3.33 2.46
N ALA A 81 18.67 -3.02 3.19
CA ALA A 81 18.83 -1.76 3.90
C ALA A 81 18.94 -0.59 2.92
N ARG A 82 19.84 -0.66 1.94
CA ARG A 82 19.99 0.40 0.91
C ARG A 82 18.71 0.61 0.13
N SER A 83 18.03 -0.46 -0.26
CA SER A 83 16.76 -0.41 -0.99
C SER A 83 15.66 0.27 -0.19
N GLN A 84 15.56 -0.03 1.11
CA GLN A 84 14.62 0.65 2.00
C GLN A 84 14.95 2.13 2.19
N ASP A 85 16.21 2.49 2.39
CA ASP A 85 16.61 3.89 2.60
C ASP A 85 16.38 4.73 1.34
N PHE A 86 16.66 4.17 0.17
CA PHE A 86 16.29 4.76 -1.11
C PHE A 86 14.78 4.99 -1.19
N PHE A 87 13.99 3.95 -0.90
CA PHE A 87 12.53 4.03 -1.00
C PHE A 87 11.91 5.02 0.00
N ARG A 88 12.43 5.08 1.22
CA ARG A 88 12.04 6.09 2.22
C ARG A 88 12.35 7.50 1.73
N SER A 89 13.52 7.70 1.13
CA SER A 89 13.92 8.99 0.55
C SER A 89 13.01 9.38 -0.62
N PHE A 90 12.66 8.43 -1.48
CA PHE A 90 11.69 8.65 -2.56
C PHE A 90 10.32 9.06 -2.01
N LEU A 91 9.76 8.33 -1.03
CA LEU A 91 8.47 8.67 -0.43
C LEU A 91 8.48 10.01 0.31
N ALA A 92 9.60 10.38 0.95
CA ALA A 92 9.76 11.71 1.55
C ALA A 92 9.70 12.82 0.49
N ARG A 93 10.44 12.66 -0.61
CA ARG A 93 10.42 13.60 -1.73
C ARG A 93 9.06 13.65 -2.42
N TYR A 94 8.36 12.52 -2.56
CA TYR A 94 7.01 12.48 -3.14
C TYR A 94 6.00 13.26 -2.30
N ARG A 95 6.07 13.12 -0.97
CA ARG A 95 5.24 13.92 -0.05
C ARG A 95 5.50 15.41 -0.21
N ALA A 96 6.77 15.83 -0.20
CA ALA A 96 7.16 17.22 -0.39
C ALA A 96 6.72 17.76 -1.76
N TRP A 97 6.80 16.95 -2.81
CA TRP A 97 6.33 17.33 -4.15
C TRP A 97 4.81 17.52 -4.19
N CYS A 98 4.04 16.61 -3.58
CA CYS A 98 2.59 16.75 -3.49
C CYS A 98 2.20 18.03 -2.74
N GLU A 99 2.87 18.31 -1.63
CA GLU A 99 2.67 19.53 -0.83
C GLU A 99 2.99 20.79 -1.64
N TYR A 100 4.16 20.85 -2.29
CA TYR A 100 4.56 21.96 -3.15
C TYR A 100 3.59 22.19 -4.31
N ARG A 101 3.02 21.12 -4.87
CA ARG A 101 2.02 21.18 -5.94
C ARG A 101 0.59 21.43 -5.44
N GLN A 102 0.39 21.47 -4.12
CA GLN A 102 -0.92 21.56 -3.49
C GLN A 102 -1.91 20.48 -3.98
N ILE A 103 -1.41 19.25 -4.16
CA ILE A 103 -2.22 18.09 -4.55
C ILE A 103 -2.29 17.04 -3.43
N PRO A 104 -3.33 16.18 -3.42
CA PRO A 104 -3.43 15.11 -2.44
C PRO A 104 -2.28 14.11 -2.54
N CYS A 105 -1.56 13.90 -1.44
CA CYS A 105 -0.55 12.84 -1.35
C CYS A 105 -1.22 11.50 -1.01
N VAL A 106 -1.69 10.79 -2.03
CA VAL A 106 -2.37 9.49 -1.89
C VAL A 106 -1.58 8.39 -2.61
N TYR A 107 -1.19 7.37 -1.85
CA TYR A 107 -0.49 6.20 -2.36
C TYR A 107 -0.64 4.98 -1.46
N ILE A 108 -0.49 3.79 -2.05
CA ILE A 108 -0.20 2.53 -1.35
C ILE A 108 1.05 1.89 -1.95
N TYR A 109 1.72 1.01 -1.20
CA TYR A 109 2.84 0.23 -1.72
C TYR A 109 2.90 -1.19 -1.15
N VAL A 110 3.53 -2.07 -1.92
CA VAL A 110 3.84 -3.46 -1.55
C VAL A 110 5.27 -3.80 -2.00
N TRP A 111 6.04 -4.42 -1.12
CA TRP A 111 7.33 -5.02 -1.41
C TRP A 111 7.19 -6.51 -1.75
N GLU A 112 7.91 -6.94 -2.78
CA GLU A 112 7.93 -8.32 -3.25
C GLU A 112 9.37 -8.76 -3.60
N ARG A 113 9.66 -10.04 -3.39
CA ARG A 113 10.87 -10.74 -3.87
C ARG A 113 10.49 -12.16 -4.32
N PRO A 114 9.71 -12.31 -5.40
CA PRO A 114 9.42 -13.63 -5.94
C PRO A 114 10.71 -14.40 -6.30
N PRO A 115 10.67 -15.74 -6.35
CA PRO A 115 11.82 -16.55 -6.76
C PRO A 115 12.41 -16.08 -8.08
N ASN A 116 13.74 -16.06 -8.18
CA ASN A 116 14.48 -15.63 -9.38
C ASN A 116 14.23 -14.17 -9.81
N THR A 117 13.69 -13.35 -8.92
CA THR A 117 13.50 -11.92 -9.19
C THR A 117 14.15 -11.08 -8.11
N ARG A 118 14.53 -9.87 -8.52
CA ARG A 118 15.06 -8.83 -7.63
C ARG A 118 14.02 -8.37 -6.63
N LEU A 119 14.49 -7.84 -5.51
CA LEU A 119 13.63 -7.07 -4.60
C LEU A 119 13.00 -5.93 -5.39
N HIS A 120 11.69 -5.74 -5.26
CA HIS A 120 11.03 -4.62 -5.90
C HIS A 120 9.85 -4.12 -5.08
N ALA A 121 9.51 -2.85 -5.30
CA ALA A 121 8.36 -2.19 -4.69
C ALA A 121 7.38 -1.78 -5.80
N HIS A 122 6.11 -2.12 -5.62
CA HIS A 122 5.01 -1.60 -6.43
C HIS A 122 4.27 -0.51 -5.65
N LEU A 123 3.94 0.62 -6.29
CA LEU A 123 3.13 1.70 -5.73
C LEU A 123 1.93 2.08 -6.62
N GLN A 124 0.73 2.15 -6.02
CA GLN A 124 -0.38 2.91 -6.63
C GLN A 124 -0.30 4.34 -6.15
N LEU A 125 -0.47 5.29 -7.06
CA LEU A 125 -0.41 6.71 -6.82
C LEU A 125 -1.67 7.37 -7.39
N HIS A 126 -2.24 8.33 -6.65
CA HIS A 126 -3.20 9.27 -7.23
C HIS A 126 -2.45 10.50 -7.73
N ILE A 127 -2.64 10.82 -9.02
CA ILE A 127 -2.03 11.97 -9.69
C ILE A 127 -3.14 12.73 -10.43
N PRO A 128 -3.52 13.94 -9.99
CA PRO A 128 -4.53 14.74 -10.69
C PRO A 128 -4.19 14.97 -12.16
N ASP A 129 -5.19 14.98 -13.03
CA ASP A 129 -5.04 15.01 -14.49
C ASP A 129 -4.17 16.15 -14.99
N ASN A 130 -4.36 17.34 -14.42
CA ASN A 130 -3.58 18.55 -14.75
C ASN A 130 -2.10 18.49 -14.30
N THR A 131 -1.69 17.46 -13.56
CA THR A 131 -0.32 17.26 -13.07
C THR A 131 0.39 16.03 -13.62
N GLN A 132 -0.29 15.17 -14.38
CA GLN A 132 0.26 13.88 -14.84
C GLN A 132 1.62 14.01 -15.55
N GLY A 133 1.73 14.90 -16.55
CA GLY A 133 2.99 15.11 -17.28
C GLY A 133 4.13 15.64 -16.39
N LYS A 134 3.79 16.53 -15.43
CA LYS A 134 4.75 17.05 -14.45
C LYS A 134 5.20 15.96 -13.48
N ALA A 135 4.29 15.06 -13.09
CA ALA A 135 4.58 13.94 -12.21
C ALA A 135 5.54 12.94 -12.87
N VAL A 136 5.29 12.59 -14.14
CA VAL A 136 6.17 11.68 -14.90
C VAL A 136 7.60 12.23 -14.98
N ALA A 137 7.74 13.50 -15.36
CA ALA A 137 9.05 14.14 -15.41
C ALA A 137 9.72 14.21 -14.02
N TRP A 138 8.94 14.50 -12.98
CA TRP A 138 9.45 14.59 -11.60
C TRP A 138 9.89 13.23 -11.04
N VAL A 139 9.10 12.16 -11.22
CA VAL A 139 9.45 10.81 -10.75
C VAL A 139 10.75 10.36 -11.39
N ARG A 140 10.90 10.53 -12.72
CA ARG A 140 12.13 10.17 -13.43
C ARG A 140 13.35 10.87 -12.84
N ARG A 141 13.33 12.21 -12.78
CA ARG A 141 14.44 13.00 -12.24
C ARG A 141 14.73 12.65 -10.78
N THR A 142 13.69 12.44 -9.98
CA THR A 142 13.86 12.14 -8.55
C THR A 142 14.53 10.79 -8.35
N LEU A 143 14.14 9.77 -9.10
CA LEU A 143 14.79 8.46 -9.03
C LEU A 143 16.25 8.54 -9.47
N ASP A 144 16.56 9.30 -10.53
CA ASP A 144 17.93 9.53 -11.00
C ASP A 144 18.78 10.32 -9.99
N CYS A 145 18.18 11.28 -9.26
CA CYS A 145 18.88 12.06 -8.25
C CYS A 145 19.19 11.27 -6.96
N ILE A 146 18.34 10.31 -6.57
CA ILE A 146 18.57 9.51 -5.35
C ILE A 146 19.59 8.40 -5.62
N ASP A 147 19.61 7.84 -6.84
CA ASP A 147 20.58 6.83 -7.29
C ASP A 147 21.42 7.41 -8.45
N PRO A 148 22.39 8.29 -8.15
CA PRO A 148 23.23 8.91 -9.16
C PRO A 148 24.03 7.83 -9.90
N THR A 149 24.16 7.99 -11.22
CA THR A 149 24.74 6.98 -12.13
C THR A 149 26.24 6.74 -11.92
N SER A 150 26.90 7.55 -11.07
CA SER A 150 28.31 7.44 -10.72
C SER A 150 28.51 6.50 -9.52
N GLY A 151 28.39 5.20 -9.72
CA GLY A 151 28.65 4.18 -8.70
C GLY A 151 27.89 2.87 -8.90
N ASP A 152 27.86 2.03 -7.86
CA ASP A 152 27.03 0.82 -7.80
C ASP A 152 25.54 1.20 -7.80
N ARG A 153 24.99 1.24 -9.02
CA ARG A 153 23.59 1.56 -9.31
C ARG A 153 22.66 0.67 -8.49
N LEU A 154 21.88 1.29 -7.62
CA LEU A 154 20.94 0.60 -6.74
C LEU A 154 19.64 0.21 -7.46
N VAL A 155 19.13 1.08 -8.34
CA VAL A 155 17.88 0.88 -9.06
C VAL A 155 18.14 0.17 -10.39
N ALA A 156 17.89 -1.13 -10.39
CA ALA A 156 18.03 -2.00 -11.56
C ALA A 156 17.06 -1.59 -12.68
N ASP A 157 15.78 -1.42 -12.33
CA ASP A 157 14.71 -1.09 -13.26
C ASP A 157 13.66 -0.19 -12.59
N LYS A 158 13.01 0.65 -13.40
CA LYS A 158 11.94 1.54 -12.96
C LYS A 158 10.90 1.72 -14.06
N LYS A 159 9.63 1.49 -13.73
CA LYS A 159 8.51 1.64 -14.66
C LYS A 159 7.42 2.46 -14.00
N LEU A 160 7.10 3.61 -14.58
CA LEU A 160 5.95 4.42 -14.23
C LEU A 160 4.94 4.35 -15.38
N ALA A 161 3.72 3.90 -15.09
CA ALA A 161 2.58 4.02 -15.98
C ALA A 161 1.57 4.99 -15.38
N VAL A 162 1.12 5.98 -16.16
CA VAL A 162 0.07 6.93 -15.76
C VAL A 162 -1.07 6.84 -16.75
N ARG A 163 -2.27 6.55 -16.26
CA ARG A 163 -3.47 6.41 -17.08
C ARG A 163 -4.17 7.76 -17.21
N LYS A 164 -4.44 8.18 -18.45
CA LYS A 164 -5.14 9.44 -18.75
C LYS A 164 -6.61 9.39 -18.34
N ALA A 165 -7.30 8.32 -18.72
CA ALA A 165 -8.68 8.07 -18.30
C ALA A 165 -8.65 7.15 -17.08
N ILE A 166 -9.30 7.59 -16.02
CA ILE A 166 -9.35 6.86 -14.76
C ILE A 166 -10.59 5.97 -14.77
N ASP A 167 -10.39 4.68 -14.60
CA ASP A 167 -11.47 3.75 -14.36
C ASP A 167 -11.18 2.91 -13.10
N VAL A 168 -12.23 2.70 -12.29
CA VAL A 168 -12.13 1.99 -11.01
C VAL A 168 -11.75 0.52 -11.22
N VAL A 169 -12.14 -0.05 -12.36
CA VAL A 169 -11.87 -1.46 -12.72
C VAL A 169 -10.37 -1.71 -12.86
N SER A 170 -9.65 -0.83 -13.56
CA SER A 170 -8.20 -0.84 -13.78
C SER A 170 -7.45 -0.65 -12.47
N GLN A 171 -7.91 0.27 -11.61
CA GLN A 171 -7.34 0.44 -10.27
C GLN A 171 -7.44 -0.86 -9.46
N TRP A 172 -8.61 -1.51 -9.45
CA TRP A 172 -8.80 -2.78 -8.74
C TRP A 172 -8.06 -3.96 -9.39
N ALA A 173 -7.95 -3.99 -10.71
CA ALA A 173 -7.13 -4.98 -11.41
C ALA A 173 -5.66 -4.88 -10.97
N TRP A 174 -5.13 -3.66 -10.88
CA TRP A 174 -3.76 -3.46 -10.41
C TRP A 174 -3.62 -3.70 -8.91
N PHE A 175 -4.62 -3.33 -8.11
CA PHE A 175 -4.62 -3.62 -6.68
C PHE A 175 -4.50 -5.13 -6.45
N ARG A 176 -5.33 -5.94 -7.13
CA ARG A 176 -5.26 -7.41 -7.09
C ARG A 176 -3.88 -7.94 -7.51
N TYR A 177 -3.27 -7.31 -8.52
CA TYR A 177 -1.93 -7.67 -8.96
C TYR A 177 -0.88 -7.47 -7.87
N ILE A 178 -0.84 -6.31 -7.21
CA ILE A 178 0.18 -6.02 -6.19
C ILE A 178 -0.05 -6.72 -4.85
N VAL A 179 -1.27 -7.19 -4.60
CA VAL A 179 -1.59 -7.98 -3.39
C VAL A 179 -1.65 -9.48 -3.65
N LYS A 180 -1.19 -9.94 -4.82
CA LYS A 180 -1.14 -11.37 -5.19
C LYS A 180 -0.38 -12.24 -4.17
N GLY A 181 0.50 -11.62 -3.38
CA GLY A 181 1.27 -12.21 -2.30
C GLY A 181 0.51 -12.49 -1.01
N ILE A 182 -0.81 -12.35 -0.98
CA ILE A 182 -1.62 -12.64 0.20
C ILE A 182 -1.44 -14.08 0.68
N ASN A 183 -1.44 -14.28 2.01
CA ASN A 183 -1.39 -15.61 2.59
C ASN A 183 -2.64 -16.39 2.11
N PRO A 184 -2.46 -17.51 1.40
CA PRO A 184 -3.61 -18.25 0.90
C PRO A 184 -4.49 -18.72 2.07
N ARG A 185 -3.89 -19.14 3.20
CA ARG A 185 -4.54 -19.70 4.39
C ARG A 185 -5.34 -18.70 5.23
N LEU A 186 -5.58 -17.47 4.75
CA LEU A 186 -6.40 -16.52 5.50
C LEU A 186 -7.84 -17.01 5.61
N GLY A 187 -8.36 -17.01 6.84
CA GLY A 187 -9.75 -17.36 7.14
C GLY A 187 -10.00 -18.82 7.53
N ASN A 188 -8.99 -19.70 7.51
CA ASN A 188 -9.17 -21.12 7.81
C ASN A 188 -7.99 -21.70 8.61
N GLU A 189 -8.04 -21.58 9.94
CA GLU A 189 -7.12 -22.32 10.84
C GLU A 189 -7.65 -23.72 11.20
N SER A 190 -8.91 -24.05 10.87
CA SER A 190 -9.60 -25.26 11.34
C SER A 190 -10.25 -26.15 10.27
N VAL A 191 -10.10 -25.85 8.97
CA VAL A 191 -10.82 -26.56 7.88
C VAL A 191 -9.84 -27.29 6.97
N ALA A 192 -10.25 -28.46 6.47
CA ALA A 192 -9.48 -29.34 5.59
C ALA A 192 -8.80 -28.61 4.41
N ASP A 193 -7.66 -29.13 3.94
CA ASP A 193 -6.74 -28.50 2.97
C ASP A 193 -7.40 -27.94 1.69
N THR A 194 -8.56 -28.45 1.30
CA THR A 194 -9.33 -28.00 0.14
C THR A 194 -9.97 -26.61 0.29
N GLU A 195 -10.19 -26.12 1.52
CA GLU A 195 -10.73 -24.78 1.78
C GLU A 195 -9.64 -23.71 2.04
N ILE A 196 -8.36 -24.10 2.01
CA ILE A 196 -7.24 -23.18 2.29
C ILE A 196 -7.24 -21.95 1.40
N TYR A 197 -7.80 -22.01 0.18
CA TYR A 197 -7.80 -20.90 -0.77
C TYR A 197 -9.06 -20.04 -0.73
N ARG A 198 -10.00 -20.28 0.19
CA ARG A 198 -11.34 -19.70 0.11
C ARG A 198 -11.31 -18.18 0.05
N PHE A 199 -10.53 -17.51 0.91
CA PHE A 199 -10.40 -16.06 0.88
C PHE A 199 -9.77 -15.54 -0.42
N ALA A 200 -8.56 -16.00 -0.75
CA ALA A 200 -7.84 -15.52 -1.93
C ALA A 200 -8.64 -15.78 -3.22
N ARG A 201 -9.23 -16.97 -3.36
CA ARG A 201 -10.11 -17.33 -4.49
C ARG A 201 -11.37 -16.47 -4.52
N HIS A 202 -12.03 -16.27 -3.38
CA HIS A 202 -13.22 -15.43 -3.29
C HIS A 202 -12.91 -14.00 -3.74
N PHE A 203 -11.75 -13.44 -3.38
CA PHE A 203 -11.32 -12.12 -3.82
C PHE A 203 -10.66 -12.11 -5.22
N GLY A 204 -10.58 -13.25 -5.92
CA GLY A 204 -9.93 -13.35 -7.24
C GLY A 204 -8.43 -13.06 -7.21
N ILE A 205 -7.76 -13.35 -6.10
CA ILE A 205 -6.33 -13.16 -5.85
C ILE A 205 -5.63 -14.53 -5.85
N LYS A 206 -4.43 -14.61 -6.45
CA LYS A 206 -3.72 -15.89 -6.61
C LYS A 206 -3.22 -16.52 -5.29
N GLY A 207 -2.76 -15.70 -4.33
CA GLY A 207 -2.22 -16.18 -3.04
C GLY A 207 -0.86 -16.88 -3.17
N VAL A 208 0.10 -16.27 -3.88
CA VAL A 208 1.41 -16.88 -4.20
C VAL A 208 2.50 -16.28 -3.34
N ALA A 209 3.35 -17.10 -2.70
CA ALA A 209 4.49 -16.60 -1.93
C ALA A 209 5.36 -15.63 -2.74
N GLN A 210 5.66 -14.45 -2.16
CA GLN A 210 6.46 -13.40 -2.82
C GLN A 210 7.82 -13.23 -2.13
N GLY A 211 8.39 -14.35 -1.68
CA GLY A 211 9.68 -14.44 -0.97
C GLY A 211 9.73 -13.71 0.36
N ILE A 212 10.88 -13.82 1.03
CA ILE A 212 11.12 -13.21 2.34
C ILE A 212 11.36 -11.70 2.20
N ILE A 213 10.59 -10.91 2.94
CA ILE A 213 10.82 -9.49 3.16
C ILE A 213 11.12 -9.27 4.66
N PRO A 214 12.37 -8.90 5.04
CA PRO A 214 12.78 -8.80 6.44
C PRO A 214 12.35 -7.47 7.12
N PHE A 215 11.47 -6.70 6.48
CA PHE A 215 11.01 -5.40 6.93
C PHE A 215 9.52 -5.20 6.59
N LYS A 216 8.98 -4.01 6.86
CA LYS A 216 7.57 -3.71 6.59
C LYS A 216 7.23 -3.89 5.10
N ARG A 217 6.44 -4.92 4.80
CA ARG A 217 6.07 -5.31 3.43
C ARG A 217 5.12 -4.32 2.75
N THR A 218 4.16 -3.77 3.49
CA THR A 218 3.08 -2.96 2.91
C THR A 218 3.00 -1.58 3.56
N GLY A 219 2.48 -0.58 2.84
CA GLY A 219 2.21 0.72 3.43
C GLY A 219 1.30 1.61 2.61
N ARG A 220 0.94 2.75 3.20
CA ARG A 220 0.01 3.73 2.63
C ARG A 220 0.33 5.14 3.11
N SER A 221 -0.17 6.14 2.38
CA SER A 221 0.01 7.54 2.75
C SER A 221 -0.81 7.92 4.00
N LEU A 222 -0.39 9.00 4.67
CA LEU A 222 -1.09 9.52 5.85
C LEU A 222 -2.53 9.96 5.56
N GLN A 223 -2.78 10.48 4.34
CA GLN A 223 -4.08 10.96 3.92
C GLN A 223 -5.14 9.87 3.82
N ILE A 224 -4.73 8.60 3.66
CA ILE A 224 -5.62 7.42 3.64
C ILE A 224 -5.31 6.42 4.76
N SER A 225 -4.68 6.91 5.84
CA SER A 225 -4.32 6.13 7.02
C SER A 225 -5.53 5.69 7.86
N ASP A 226 -5.33 4.77 8.81
CA ASP A 226 -6.38 4.38 9.79
C ASP A 226 -6.91 5.59 10.57
N ARG A 227 -6.05 6.57 10.86
CA ARG A 227 -6.47 7.79 11.54
C ARG A 227 -7.39 8.61 10.65
N ALA A 228 -7.03 8.81 9.38
CA ALA A 228 -7.85 9.55 8.43
C ALA A 228 -9.22 8.87 8.24
N GLN A 229 -9.21 7.55 8.04
CA GLN A 229 -10.43 6.74 7.92
C GLN A 229 -11.32 6.85 9.17
N ARG A 230 -10.75 6.73 10.39
CA ARG A 230 -11.51 6.87 11.64
C ARG A 230 -12.15 8.25 11.80
N LEU A 231 -11.47 9.31 11.38
CA LEU A 231 -12.03 10.65 11.42
C LEU A 231 -13.20 10.79 10.43
N ALA A 232 -13.06 10.25 9.21
CA ALA A 232 -14.15 10.24 8.23
C ALA A 232 -15.36 9.40 8.70
N MET A 233 -15.12 8.24 9.34
CA MET A 233 -16.19 7.42 9.94
C MET A 233 -16.96 8.17 11.02
N LYS A 234 -16.26 8.92 11.89
CA LYS A 234 -16.92 9.78 12.90
C LYS A 234 -17.78 10.89 12.29
N ARG A 235 -17.49 11.31 11.06
CA ARG A 235 -18.27 12.32 10.32
C ARG A 235 -19.38 11.71 9.47
N GLY A 236 -19.49 10.38 9.40
CA GLY A 236 -20.42 9.69 8.50
C GLY A 236 -20.05 9.78 7.01
N GLU A 237 -18.81 10.18 6.69
CA GLU A 237 -18.33 10.33 5.30
C GLU A 237 -17.87 9.01 4.68
N PHE A 238 -17.56 8.03 5.52
CA PHE A 238 -17.00 6.73 5.15
C PHE A 238 -17.45 5.66 6.16
N HIS A 239 -17.57 4.42 5.70
CA HIS A 239 -17.65 3.24 6.57
C HIS A 239 -16.75 2.17 5.95
N ARG A 240 -16.15 1.31 6.78
CA ARG A 240 -15.38 0.18 6.25
C ARG A 240 -16.35 -0.90 5.79
N VAL A 241 -16.09 -1.50 4.64
CA VAL A 241 -16.74 -2.77 4.30
C VAL A 241 -16.22 -3.80 5.30
N GLY A 242 -17.14 -4.38 6.09
CA GLY A 242 -16.78 -5.32 7.14
C GLY A 242 -16.02 -6.53 6.58
N ILE A 243 -15.05 -7.04 7.34
CA ILE A 243 -14.21 -8.19 6.97
C ILE A 243 -15.03 -9.50 6.81
N PHE A 244 -16.29 -9.50 7.25
CA PHE A 244 -17.12 -10.70 7.41
C PHE A 244 -18.59 -10.50 7.05
N ASP A 245 -18.92 -9.45 6.30
CA ASP A 245 -20.20 -9.49 5.62
C ASP A 245 -20.04 -10.43 4.42
N TRP A 246 -20.06 -11.73 4.67
CA TRP A 246 -19.98 -12.76 3.62
C TRP A 246 -21.15 -12.65 2.64
N ASP A 247 -22.16 -11.84 2.98
CA ASP A 247 -23.28 -11.46 2.13
C ASP A 247 -22.94 -10.28 1.21
N SER A 248 -21.85 -9.54 1.47
CA SER A 248 -21.31 -8.58 0.52
C SER A 248 -20.89 -9.32 -0.75
N THR A 249 -21.50 -8.97 -1.87
CA THR A 249 -21.26 -9.67 -3.13
C THR A 249 -19.85 -9.40 -3.66
N PHE A 250 -19.31 -10.34 -4.44
CA PHE A 250 -18.02 -10.18 -5.14
C PHE A 250 -17.94 -8.86 -5.93
N GLU A 251 -19.09 -8.40 -6.44
CA GLU A 251 -19.22 -7.18 -7.20
C GLU A 251 -19.00 -5.94 -6.33
N GLU A 252 -19.46 -5.93 -5.08
CA GLU A 252 -19.26 -4.83 -4.14
C GLU A 252 -17.79 -4.68 -3.72
N ALA A 253 -17.07 -5.79 -3.57
CA ALA A 253 -15.68 -5.77 -3.13
C ALA A 253 -14.71 -5.11 -4.16
N TRP A 254 -15.06 -5.16 -5.44
CA TRP A 254 -14.30 -4.53 -6.52
C TRP A 254 -15.11 -3.45 -7.24
N SER A 255 -16.15 -2.95 -6.58
CA SER A 255 -17.07 -1.98 -7.17
C SER A 255 -16.49 -0.57 -7.23
N ASP A 256 -17.17 0.24 -8.01
CA ASP A 256 -17.11 1.70 -7.98
C ASP A 256 -18.08 2.31 -6.96
N PHE A 257 -18.70 1.52 -6.07
CA PHE A 257 -19.69 2.01 -5.09
C PHE A 257 -19.22 3.27 -4.37
N TRP A 258 -18.03 3.22 -3.77
CA TRP A 258 -17.48 4.36 -3.03
C TRP A 258 -17.23 5.60 -3.90
N TYR A 259 -16.85 5.37 -5.16
CA TYR A 259 -16.63 6.44 -6.10
C TYR A 259 -17.96 7.05 -6.58
N ARG A 260 -19.00 6.23 -6.81
CA ARG A 260 -20.35 6.72 -7.11
C ARG A 260 -20.93 7.53 -5.95
N GLN A 261 -20.72 7.08 -4.71
CA GLN A 261 -21.13 7.84 -3.52
C GLN A 261 -20.44 9.21 -3.44
N PHE A 262 -19.16 9.28 -3.83
CA PHE A 262 -18.45 10.55 -3.96
C PHE A 262 -19.08 11.46 -5.03
N LEU A 263 -19.34 10.93 -6.22
CA LEU A 263 -19.96 11.70 -7.31
C LEU A 263 -21.33 12.24 -6.91
N ALA A 264 -22.18 11.42 -6.29
CA ALA A 264 -23.50 11.82 -5.81
C ALA A 264 -23.45 12.89 -4.71
N ARG A 265 -22.42 12.90 -3.85
CA ARG A 265 -22.20 13.99 -2.89
C ARG A 265 -21.76 15.27 -3.59
N LYS A 266 -20.86 15.16 -4.57
CA LYS A 266 -20.38 16.30 -5.36
C LYS A 266 -21.51 16.97 -6.13
N GLU A 267 -22.39 16.19 -6.74
CA GLU A 267 -23.58 16.69 -7.45
C GLU A 267 -24.55 17.43 -6.52
N ARG A 268 -24.84 16.87 -5.33
CA ARG A 268 -25.71 17.53 -4.33
C ARG A 268 -25.11 18.81 -3.76
N ALA A 269 -23.78 18.89 -3.67
CA ALA A 269 -23.08 20.06 -3.17
C ALA A 269 -22.88 21.15 -4.24
N ALA A 270 -23.03 20.82 -5.52
CA ALA A 270 -23.02 21.82 -6.56
C ALA A 270 -24.25 22.72 -6.36
N PRO A 271 -24.10 24.05 -6.20
CA PRO A 271 -25.25 24.93 -6.11
C PRO A 271 -26.11 24.66 -7.34
N SER A 272 -27.40 24.43 -7.12
CA SER A 272 -28.35 24.33 -8.21
C SER A 272 -28.11 25.58 -9.05
N ALA A 273 -27.65 25.38 -10.29
CA ALA A 273 -27.70 26.41 -11.30
C ALA A 273 -29.19 26.62 -11.57
N ILE A 274 -29.87 27.29 -10.63
CA ILE A 274 -31.20 27.81 -10.80
C ILE A 274 -31.01 28.78 -11.93
N SER A 275 -31.42 28.29 -13.10
CA SER A 275 -31.70 29.04 -14.29
C SER A 275 -32.32 30.37 -13.87
N SER A 276 -31.52 31.44 -13.89
CA SER A 276 -32.04 32.79 -13.94
C SER A 276 -32.70 32.95 -15.32
N LEU A 277 -33.88 32.35 -15.47
CA LEU A 277 -34.87 32.75 -16.45
C LEU A 277 -35.51 34.02 -15.88
N PHE A 278 -34.81 35.13 -16.10
CA PHE A 278 -35.39 36.45 -16.20
C PHE A 278 -35.28 36.87 -17.66
#